data_AF-A0A2N0QGL6-F1
#
_entry.id   AF-A0A2N0QGL6-F1
#
_cell.length_a   1.000
_cell.length_b   1.000
_cell.length_c   1.000
_cell.angle_alpha   90.00
_cell.angle_beta   90.00
_cell.angle_gamma   90.00
#
_symmetry.space_group_name_H-M   'P 1'
#
loop_
_entity.id
_entity.type
_entity.pdbx_description
1 polymer ?
#
loop_
_entity_poly.entity_id
_entity_poly.type
_entity_poly.pdbx_seq_one_letter_code
_entity_poly.pdbx_strand_id
1 'polypeptide(L)'
;DDSCRICHPVLTIPDQYFLRFWNWYSLETPTLSYSAKTVQYFYEYSQGTILRQQYLIRKLISSIRYQNASFSYDKLAIKIYTARERFQNFNLDPFVHYRHEDEPLGYELSFITPPTSPILRYPRNLLFINEPLYLEYLFEDENMSNLQNNQ
;
A
#
# COMPACT_ATOMS: atom_id res chain seq x y z
N ASP A 1 4.32 17.45 12.50
CA ASP A 1 4.11 16.74 11.24
C ASP A 1 4.68 15.34 11.42
N ASP A 2 3.81 14.33 11.35
CA ASP A 2 4.19 12.93 11.57
C ASP A 2 5.16 12.43 10.49
N SER A 3 5.25 13.10 9.33
CA SER A 3 6.23 12.79 8.27
C SER A 3 7.65 13.31 8.53
N CYS A 4 7.85 14.12 9.58
CA CYS A 4 9.16 14.70 9.90
C CYS A 4 10.15 13.63 10.38
N ARG A 5 11.16 13.30 9.56
CA ARG A 5 12.22 12.33 9.90
C ARG A 5 13.19 12.78 10.97
N ILE A 6 13.40 14.09 11.10
CA ILE A 6 14.28 14.66 12.14
C ILE A 6 13.56 14.60 13.50
N CYS A 7 12.26 14.87 13.49
CA CYS A 7 11.41 14.87 14.68
C CYS A 7 11.06 13.44 15.15
N HIS A 8 10.90 12.52 14.19
CA HIS A 8 10.51 11.12 14.43
C HIS A 8 11.50 10.18 13.72
N PRO A 9 12.76 10.11 14.20
CA PRO A 9 13.78 9.27 13.59
C PRO A 9 13.47 7.79 13.81
N VAL A 10 13.71 6.99 12.77
CA VAL A 10 13.65 5.52 12.86
C VAL A 10 14.94 5.05 13.55
N LEU A 11 14.83 4.62 14.81
CA LEU A 11 16.00 4.26 15.64
C LEU A 11 16.44 2.80 15.46
N THR A 12 15.57 1.95 14.96
CA THR A 12 15.82 0.52 14.74
C THR A 12 15.39 0.13 13.33
N ILE A 13 16.03 -0.89 12.78
CA ILE A 13 15.64 -1.46 11.48
C ILE A 13 14.24 -2.07 11.65
N PRO A 14 13.23 -1.64 10.89
CA PRO A 14 11.88 -2.24 10.93
C PRO A 14 11.89 -3.72 10.54
N ASP A 15 10.84 -4.45 10.89
CA ASP A 15 10.73 -5.85 10.51
C ASP A 15 10.48 -6.06 9.00
N GLN A 16 10.55 -7.32 8.58
CA GLN A 16 10.38 -7.69 7.17
C GLN A 16 9.04 -7.29 6.56
N TYR A 17 7.96 -7.24 7.36
CA TYR A 17 6.61 -6.93 6.85
C TYR A 17 6.51 -5.46 6.48
N PHE A 18 7.02 -4.58 7.34
CA PHE A 18 7.12 -3.16 7.03
C PHE A 18 8.06 -2.91 5.85
N LEU A 19 9.20 -3.59 5.79
CA LEU A 19 10.14 -3.42 4.67
C LEU A 19 9.53 -3.86 3.34
N ARG A 20 8.76 -4.95 3.30
CA ARG A 20 8.01 -5.38 2.10
C ARG A 20 6.98 -4.34 1.68
N PHE A 21 6.18 -3.83 2.63
CA PHE A 21 5.26 -2.74 2.39
C PHE A 21 5.98 -1.52 1.79
N TRP A 22 7.06 -1.07 2.42
CA TRP A 22 7.76 0.13 2.01
C TRP A 22 8.42 -0.03 0.63
N ASN A 23 9.06 -1.17 0.37
CA ASN A 23 9.70 -1.46 -0.91
C ASN A 23 8.68 -1.50 -2.04
N TRP A 24 7.53 -2.15 -1.83
CA TRP A 24 6.44 -2.14 -2.79
C TRP A 24 5.87 -0.72 -2.97
N TYR A 25 5.51 -0.05 -1.88
CA TYR A 25 4.81 1.23 -1.92
C TYR A 25 5.65 2.36 -2.54
N SER A 26 6.97 2.37 -2.30
CA SER A 26 7.90 3.37 -2.84
C SER A 26 8.21 3.19 -4.33
N LEU A 27 8.01 2.00 -4.88
CA LEU A 27 8.04 1.77 -6.33
C LEU A 27 6.74 2.23 -7.00
N GLU A 28 5.63 1.93 -6.33
CA GLU A 28 4.28 2.15 -6.81
C GLU A 28 3.77 3.59 -6.67
N THR A 29 4.36 4.35 -5.74
CA THR A 29 3.99 5.72 -5.40
C THR A 29 5.27 6.54 -5.22
N PRO A 30 5.38 7.74 -5.82
CA PRO A 30 6.59 8.54 -5.71
C PRO A 30 6.75 9.13 -4.30
N THR A 31 7.36 8.34 -3.42
CA THR A 31 7.69 8.72 -2.05
C THR A 31 9.15 9.16 -1.93
N LEU A 32 9.44 9.97 -0.92
CA LEU A 32 10.80 10.37 -0.56
C LEU A 32 11.31 9.54 0.61
N SER A 33 10.48 9.35 1.62
CA SER A 33 10.90 8.69 2.85
C SER A 33 9.76 8.44 3.83
N TYR A 34 10.01 7.58 4.82
CA TYR A 34 9.13 7.34 5.97
C TYR A 34 9.78 7.81 7.29
N SER A 35 8.95 8.00 8.31
CA SER A 35 9.38 8.32 9.68
C SER A 35 9.07 7.15 10.63
N ALA A 36 9.49 7.25 11.91
CA ALA A 36 9.09 6.29 12.93
C ALA A 36 7.56 6.24 13.13
N LYS A 37 6.85 7.36 12.85
CA LYS A 37 5.38 7.39 12.89
C LYS A 37 4.77 6.55 11.77
N THR A 38 5.37 6.54 10.58
CA THR A 38 4.93 5.65 9.50
C THR A 38 4.99 4.19 9.90
N VAL A 39 6.10 3.79 10.53
CA VAL A 39 6.29 2.42 11.03
C VAL A 39 5.23 2.08 12.09
N GLN A 40 5.04 2.98 13.05
CA GLN A 40 4.02 2.84 14.08
C GLN A 40 2.61 2.66 13.48
N TYR A 41 2.20 3.56 12.57
CA TYR A 41 0.86 3.51 11.98
C TYR A 41 0.66 2.30 11.08
N PHE A 42 1.70 1.79 10.44
CA PHE A 42 1.60 0.54 9.67
C PHE A 42 1.22 -0.65 10.58
N TYR A 43 1.89 -0.81 11.72
CA TYR A 43 1.58 -1.92 12.63
C TYR A 43 0.22 -1.75 13.31
N GLU A 44 -0.09 -0.53 13.77
CA GLU A 44 -1.42 -0.26 14.33
C GLU A 44 -2.51 -0.57 13.29
N TYR A 45 -2.29 -0.19 12.02
CA TYR A 45 -3.23 -0.46 10.94
C TYR A 45 -3.39 -1.96 10.69
N SER A 46 -2.30 -2.73 10.73
CA SER A 46 -2.33 -4.18 10.55
C SER A 46 -3.15 -4.91 11.62
N GLN A 47 -3.18 -4.36 12.85
CA GLN A 47 -3.84 -4.96 14.03
C GLN A 47 -5.18 -4.32 14.39
N GLY A 48 -5.55 -3.19 13.77
CA GLY A 48 -6.72 -2.41 14.12
C GLY A 48 -8.05 -3.06 13.73
N THR A 49 -9.13 -2.73 14.46
CA THR A 49 -10.51 -3.03 14.04
C THR A 49 -10.90 -2.23 12.79
N ILE A 50 -11.94 -2.64 12.06
CA ILE A 50 -12.39 -1.97 10.81
C ILE A 50 -12.59 -0.45 11.01
N LEU A 51 -13.31 -0.04 12.06
CA LEU A 51 -13.52 1.38 12.37
C LEU A 51 -12.21 2.13 12.64
N ARG A 52 -11.26 1.46 13.30
CA ARG A 52 -9.96 2.06 13.60
C ARG A 52 -9.05 2.11 12.37
N GLN A 53 -9.22 1.20 11.43
CA GLN A 53 -8.43 1.11 10.19
C GLN A 53 -8.61 2.35 9.30
N GLN A 54 -9.80 2.94 9.22
CA GLN A 54 -10.02 4.19 8.45
C GLN A 54 -9.21 5.37 9.02
N TYR A 55 -9.19 5.53 10.35
CA TYR A 55 -8.35 6.54 10.99
C TYR A 55 -6.86 6.26 10.77
N LEU A 56 -6.46 5.00 10.91
CA LEU A 56 -5.05 4.60 10.85
C LEU A 56 -4.48 4.66 9.44
N ILE A 57 -5.25 4.34 8.40
CA ILE A 57 -4.80 4.51 7.01
C ILE A 57 -4.59 5.99 6.69
N ARG A 58 -5.43 6.87 7.26
CA ARG A 58 -5.24 8.32 7.16
C ARG A 58 -3.94 8.77 7.78
N LYS A 59 -3.68 8.30 8.99
CA LYS A 59 -2.45 8.58 9.72
C LYS A 59 -1.21 8.04 9.01
N LEU A 60 -1.28 6.80 8.53
CA LEU A 60 -0.23 6.16 7.75
C LEU A 60 0.12 7.00 6.52
N ILE A 61 -0.86 7.34 5.68
CA ILE A 61 -0.66 8.15 4.47
C ILE A 61 -0.04 9.50 4.83
N SER A 62 -0.59 10.20 5.82
CA SER A 62 -0.11 11.54 6.23
C SER A 62 1.29 11.53 6.84
N SER A 63 1.74 10.40 7.37
CA SER A 63 3.07 10.24 7.95
C SER A 63 4.16 9.94 6.91
N ILE A 64 3.80 9.72 5.64
CA ILE A 64 4.76 9.45 4.57
C ILE A 64 5.12 10.78 3.91
N ARG A 65 6.41 10.98 3.63
CA ARG A 65 6.87 12.14 2.86
C ARG A 65 6.87 11.78 1.38
N TYR A 66 6.08 12.50 0.58
CA TYR A 66 5.98 12.27 -0.86
C TYR A 66 6.80 13.26 -1.68
N GLN A 67 7.09 12.89 -2.94
CA GLN A 67 7.82 13.75 -3.88
C GLN A 67 6.97 14.93 -4.38
N ASN A 68 5.67 14.70 -4.63
CA ASN A 68 4.73 15.72 -5.11
C ASN A 68 3.67 16.02 -4.04
N ALA A 69 3.09 17.22 -4.05
CA ALA A 69 2.06 17.60 -3.07
C ALA A 69 0.63 17.20 -3.48
N SER A 70 0.42 16.73 -4.72
CA SER A 70 -0.90 16.44 -5.27
C SER A 70 -1.12 14.94 -5.42
N PHE A 71 -1.72 14.32 -4.41
CA PHE A 71 -2.29 12.99 -4.51
C PHE A 71 -3.74 13.01 -4.03
N SER A 72 -4.56 12.14 -4.61
CA SER A 72 -5.87 11.82 -4.04
C SER A 72 -5.64 10.89 -2.86
N TYR A 73 -6.08 11.34 -1.69
CA TYR A 73 -6.08 10.55 -0.47
C TYR A 73 -6.79 9.21 -0.67
N ASP A 74 -7.97 9.24 -1.28
CA ASP A 74 -8.79 8.04 -1.51
C ASP A 74 -8.05 7.03 -2.38
N LYS A 75 -7.39 7.48 -3.46
CA LYS A 75 -6.58 6.60 -4.30
C LYS A 75 -5.46 5.91 -3.53
N LEU A 76 -4.78 6.62 -2.63
CA LEU A 76 -3.73 6.04 -1.80
C LEU A 76 -4.30 5.08 -0.76
N ALA A 77 -5.43 5.43 -0.14
CA ALA A 77 -6.11 4.60 0.84
C ALA A 77 -6.58 3.27 0.21
N ILE A 78 -7.26 3.34 -0.93
CA ILE A 78 -7.68 2.15 -1.70
C ILE A 78 -6.47 1.30 -2.05
N LYS A 79 -5.40 1.91 -2.58
CA LYS A 79 -4.19 1.18 -2.99
C LYS A 79 -3.54 0.43 -1.81
N ILE A 80 -3.40 1.09 -0.66
CA ILE A 80 -2.84 0.46 0.56
C ILE A 80 -3.76 -0.65 1.06
N TYR A 81 -5.07 -0.41 1.11
CA TYR A 81 -6.05 -1.41 1.55
C TYR A 81 -6.02 -2.66 0.65
N THR A 82 -6.14 -2.49 -0.66
CA THR A 82 -6.13 -3.59 -1.64
C THR A 82 -4.83 -4.41 -1.54
N ALA A 83 -3.68 -3.73 -1.41
CA ALA A 83 -2.40 -4.42 -1.28
C ALA A 83 -2.28 -5.19 0.04
N ARG A 84 -2.79 -4.63 1.15
CA ARG A 84 -2.82 -5.31 2.44
C ARG A 84 -3.62 -6.61 2.36
N GLU A 85 -4.82 -6.57 1.79
CA GLU A 85 -5.67 -7.76 1.65
C GLU A 85 -4.98 -8.80 0.76
N ARG A 86 -4.49 -8.36 -0.40
CA ARG A 86 -3.85 -9.22 -1.38
C ARG A 86 -2.57 -9.90 -0.87
N PHE A 87 -1.73 -9.16 -0.15
CA PHE A 87 -0.47 -9.67 0.38
C PHE A 87 -0.57 -10.17 1.82
N GLN A 88 -1.79 -10.33 2.33
CA GLN A 88 -2.09 -10.81 3.69
C GLN A 88 -1.29 -10.04 4.76
N ASN A 89 -1.46 -8.73 4.85
CA ASN A 89 -0.64 -7.86 5.71
C ASN A 89 0.87 -7.89 5.38
N PHE A 90 1.23 -8.10 4.10
CA PHE A 90 2.62 -8.26 3.64
C PHE A 90 3.35 -9.48 4.24
N ASN A 91 2.60 -10.46 4.76
CA ASN A 91 3.11 -11.80 5.05
C ASN A 91 3.57 -12.50 3.77
N LEU A 92 2.89 -12.22 2.65
CA LEU A 92 3.34 -12.59 1.32
C LEU A 92 4.22 -11.48 0.75
N ASP A 93 5.32 -11.85 0.10
CA ASP A 93 6.20 -10.88 -0.56
C ASP A 93 5.56 -10.42 -1.87
N PRO A 94 5.28 -9.10 -2.04
CA PRO A 94 4.70 -8.58 -3.27
C PRO A 94 5.50 -8.96 -4.52
N PHE A 95 6.83 -8.95 -4.45
CA PHE A 95 7.69 -9.24 -5.60
C PHE A 95 7.76 -10.72 -5.97
N VAL A 96 7.49 -11.61 -5.02
CA VAL A 96 7.31 -13.04 -5.32
C VAL A 96 5.94 -13.24 -5.95
N HIS A 97 4.91 -12.62 -5.37
CA HIS A 97 3.54 -12.76 -5.84
C HIS A 97 3.34 -12.24 -7.27
N TYR A 98 3.93 -11.09 -7.62
CA TYR A 98 3.87 -10.59 -9.00
C TYR A 98 4.55 -11.53 -10.02
N ARG A 99 5.66 -12.19 -9.65
CA ARG A 99 6.35 -13.12 -10.57
C ARG A 99 5.50 -14.31 -10.99
N HIS A 100 4.55 -14.74 -10.16
CA HIS A 100 3.63 -15.83 -10.50
C HIS A 100 2.43 -15.37 -11.34
N GLU A 101 2.09 -14.08 -11.33
CA GLU A 101 1.05 -13.54 -12.21
C GLU A 101 1.57 -13.22 -13.61
N ASP A 102 2.86 -12.88 -13.72
CA ASP A 102 3.55 -12.68 -14.99
C ASP A 102 4.03 -14.01 -15.62
N GLU A 103 3.82 -15.15 -14.95
CA GLU A 103 4.14 -16.47 -15.50
C GLU A 103 3.04 -16.83 -16.51
N PRO A 104 3.31 -16.81 -17.84
CA PRO A 104 2.31 -17.24 -18.80
C PRO A 104 1.94 -18.68 -18.45
N LEU A 105 0.64 -18.97 -18.31
CA LEU A 105 0.12 -20.33 -18.21
C LEU A 105 0.88 -21.18 -19.23
N GLY A 106 1.72 -22.09 -18.75
CA GLY A 106 2.63 -22.86 -19.57
C GLY A 106 1.84 -23.72 -20.55
N TYR A 107 1.52 -23.17 -21.71
CA TYR A 107 1.28 -23.94 -22.91
C TYR A 107 2.66 -24.20 -23.52
N GLU A 108 3.06 -25.47 -23.54
CA GLU A 108 4.22 -25.92 -24.31
C GLU A 108 4.02 -25.51 -25.78
N LEU A 109 4.65 -24.43 -26.20
CA LEU A 109 4.87 -24.13 -27.61
C LEU A 109 6.36 -24.24 -27.88
N SER A 110 6.74 -25.46 -28.24
CA SER A 110 8.07 -25.88 -28.65
C SER A 110 8.51 -25.15 -29.92
N PHE A 111 9.23 -24.02 -29.84
CA PHE A 111 9.99 -23.51 -30.99
C PHE A 111 11.32 -22.83 -30.58
N ILE A 112 12.38 -23.60 -30.84
CA ILE A 112 13.80 -23.27 -31.11
C ILE A 112 14.13 -21.77 -31.30
N THR A 113 14.89 -21.17 -30.38
CA THR A 113 16.05 -20.23 -30.61
C THR A 113 16.64 -19.70 -29.28
N PRO A 114 17.94 -19.32 -29.21
CA PRO A 114 18.70 -19.19 -27.95
C PRO A 114 18.54 -17.82 -27.25
N PRO A 115 18.90 -17.69 -25.95
CA PRO A 115 18.49 -16.58 -25.11
C PRO A 115 19.40 -15.37 -25.29
N THR A 116 18.86 -14.25 -25.76
CA THR A 116 19.41 -12.94 -25.43
C THR A 116 18.83 -12.50 -24.10
N SER A 117 19.73 -12.29 -23.12
CA SER A 117 19.47 -11.93 -21.73
C SER A 117 18.29 -10.96 -21.55
N PRO A 118 17.30 -11.24 -20.69
CA PRO A 118 16.24 -10.30 -20.43
C PRO A 118 16.79 -9.16 -19.57
N ILE A 119 16.89 -7.97 -20.17
CA ILE A 119 16.95 -6.72 -19.42
C ILE A 119 15.58 -6.59 -18.74
N LEU A 120 15.54 -6.75 -17.42
CA LEU A 120 14.34 -6.53 -16.59
C LEU A 120 13.98 -5.04 -16.64
N ARG A 121 13.22 -4.64 -17.66
CA ARG A 121 12.49 -3.37 -17.71
C ARG A 121 11.07 -3.66 -17.29
N TYR A 122 10.74 -3.41 -16.02
CA TYR A 122 9.36 -3.45 -15.56
C TYR A 122 8.55 -2.37 -16.29
N PRO A 123 7.45 -2.71 -16.96
CA PRO A 123 6.54 -1.72 -17.51
C PRO A 123 5.82 -1.00 -16.36
N ARG A 124 5.95 0.33 -16.33
CA ARG A 124 5.45 1.26 -15.31
C ARG A 124 3.91 1.32 -15.15
N ASN A 125 3.16 0.40 -15.76
CA ASN A 125 1.73 0.54 -16.03
C ASN A 125 0.88 -0.67 -15.59
N LEU A 126 1.03 -1.16 -14.36
CA LEU A 126 0.00 -2.02 -13.76
C LEU A 126 -0.99 -1.14 -13.00
N LEU A 127 -1.93 -0.55 -13.76
CA LEU A 127 -3.11 0.10 -13.22
C LEU A 127 -4.12 -0.99 -12.82
N PHE A 128 -4.27 -1.17 -11.52
CA PHE A 128 -5.45 -1.68 -10.85
C PHE A 128 -6.72 -1.08 -11.47
N ILE A 129 -7.70 -1.93 -11.81
CA ILE A 129 -9.16 -1.79 -11.64
C ILE A 129 -9.71 -3.07 -12.27
N ASN A 130 -10.44 -3.90 -11.51
CA ASN A 130 -11.52 -4.80 -11.99
C ASN A 130 -12.06 -5.75 -10.90
N GLU A 131 -11.68 -5.61 -9.63
CA GLU A 131 -12.41 -6.30 -8.56
C GLU A 131 -13.32 -5.32 -7.79
N PRO A 132 -14.62 -5.61 -7.68
CA PRO A 132 -15.54 -4.84 -6.85
C PRO A 132 -15.27 -5.21 -5.39
N LEU A 133 -14.21 -4.67 -4.81
CA LEU A 133 -14.00 -4.72 -3.36
C LEU A 133 -15.06 -3.84 -2.69
N TYR A 134 -15.55 -4.29 -1.53
CA TYR A 134 -16.51 -3.61 -0.66
C TYR A 134 -15.97 -2.27 -0.12
N LEU A 135 -15.77 -1.31 -1.03
CA LEU A 135 -15.23 0.02 -0.78
C LEU A 135 -16.25 0.91 -0.07
N GLU A 136 -17.53 0.59 -0.18
CA GLU A 136 -18.63 1.37 0.41
C GLU A 136 -18.43 1.53 1.93
N TYR A 137 -18.00 0.48 2.64
CA TYR A 137 -17.77 0.54 4.09
C TYR A 137 -16.45 1.21 4.52
N LEU A 138 -15.52 1.49 3.60
CA LEU A 138 -14.23 2.11 3.91
C LEU A 138 -14.27 3.63 3.88
N PHE A 139 -15.30 4.22 3.26
CA PHE A 139 -15.41 5.66 3.01
C PHE A 139 -16.79 6.25 3.34
N GLU A 140 -17.59 5.60 4.18
CA GLU A 140 -18.77 6.25 4.76
C GLU A 140 -18.31 7.39 5.68
N ASP A 141 -18.39 8.61 5.16
CA ASP A 141 -18.14 9.84 5.90
C ASP A 141 -19.06 9.91 7.13
N GLU A 142 -18.49 10.31 8.27
CA GLU A 142 -19.21 10.79 9.44
C GLU A 142 -20.10 11.99 9.06
N ASN A 143 -21.34 11.72 8.64
CA ASN A 143 -22.42 12.68 8.75
C ASN A 143 -23.15 12.48 10.08
N MET A 144 -22.41 12.62 11.19
CA MET A 144 -22.95 12.64 12.56
C MET A 144 -22.94 14.05 13.15
N SER A 145 -23.18 15.06 12.31
CA SER A 145 -23.69 16.35 12.73
C SER A 145 -25.16 16.43 12.32
N ASN A 146 -26.06 15.90 13.17
CA ASN A 146 -27.45 16.35 13.41
C ASN A 146 -28.29 15.33 14.21
N LEU A 147 -27.85 14.97 15.42
CA LEU A 147 -28.74 14.46 16.48
C LEU A 147 -28.47 15.21 17.80
N GLN A 148 -28.44 16.54 17.72
CA GLN A 148 -28.97 17.38 18.80
C GLN A 148 -30.32 17.89 18.33
N ASN A 149 -31.37 17.15 18.71
CA ASN A 149 -32.74 17.63 18.95
C ASN A 149 -33.63 16.39 19.09
N ASN A 150 -33.81 15.94 20.33
CA ASN A 150 -35.06 15.40 20.88
C ASN A 150 -34.79 14.82 22.28
N GLN A 151 -34.82 15.70 23.30
CA GLN A 151 -35.60 15.60 24.54
C GLN A 151 -35.15 16.65 25.55
#